data_AF-E0U9D4-F1
#
_entry.id   AF-E0U9D4-F1
#
_cell.length_a   1.000
_cell.length_b   1.000
_cell.length_c   1.000
_cell.angle_alpha   90.00
_cell.angle_beta   90.00
_cell.angle_gamma   90.00
#
_symmetry.space_group_name_H-M   'P 1'
#
loop_
_entity.id
_entity.type
_entity.pdbx_description
1 polymer ?
#
loop_
_entity_poly.entity_id
_entity_poly.type
_entity_poly.pdbx_seq_one_letter_code
_entity_poly.pdbx_strand_id
1 'polypeptide(L)'
;MLKHLTWQLNAIGFLFTGIVLANPTQALLAKNAHDHDILLKSSLLDYQNRTRVSLIDKKNLKTENLAHLSETQSRRRNHEVSIQLANDIAYGLTIAQDKGDIKYGTTTYRKVQTAIHLLRRGAGLDGASRRSGVPRNLLDQLMQMGQKRPGALIDHVLD
;
A
#
# COMPACT_ATOMS: atom_id res chain seq x y z
N MET A 1 9.93 -40.63 49.49
CA MET A 1 10.31 -40.02 48.20
C MET A 1 9.04 -39.59 47.48
N LEU A 2 8.63 -38.33 47.69
CA LEU A 2 7.36 -37.79 47.23
C LEU A 2 7.67 -36.56 46.37
N LYS A 3 7.11 -36.52 45.14
CA LYS A 3 6.55 -35.34 44.45
C LYS A 3 6.13 -35.76 43.04
N HIS A 4 4.93 -36.33 42.94
CA HIS A 4 4.16 -36.34 41.69
C HIS A 4 3.53 -34.95 41.55
N LEU A 5 3.92 -34.20 40.52
CA LEU A 5 3.35 -32.90 40.20
C LEU A 5 2.35 -33.08 39.06
N THR A 6 1.08 -33.23 39.43
CA THR A 6 -0.07 -33.23 38.54
C THR A 6 -0.29 -31.82 37.99
N TRP A 7 -0.19 -31.64 36.67
CA TRP A 7 -0.67 -30.42 36.01
C TRP A 7 -2.04 -30.66 35.42
N GLN A 8 -2.97 -29.78 35.80
CA GLN A 8 -4.38 -29.82 35.46
C GLN A 8 -4.63 -29.45 34.00
N LEU A 9 -5.69 -30.06 33.46
CA LEU A 9 -6.34 -29.71 32.21
C LEU A 9 -6.81 -28.25 32.25
N ASN A 10 -6.53 -27.49 31.19
CA ASN A 10 -7.30 -26.29 30.86
C ASN A 10 -8.04 -26.54 29.55
N ALA A 11 -9.34 -26.77 29.68
CA ALA A 11 -10.26 -26.95 28.58
C ALA A 11 -10.83 -25.58 28.14
N ILE A 12 -10.78 -25.36 26.82
CA ILE A 12 -11.87 -24.88 25.96
C ILE A 12 -12.60 -23.59 26.37
N GLY A 13 -12.47 -22.58 25.50
CA GLY A 13 -13.37 -21.44 25.40
C GLY A 13 -13.24 -20.74 24.03
N PHE A 14 -13.44 -21.50 22.94
CA PHE A 14 -13.59 -20.93 21.60
C PHE A 14 -14.98 -20.30 21.47
N LEU A 15 -15.06 -18.97 21.41
CA LEU A 15 -16.23 -18.27 20.90
C LEU A 15 -15.90 -17.70 19.52
N PHE A 16 -16.20 -18.52 18.51
CA PHE A 16 -16.33 -18.09 17.11
C PHE A 16 -17.66 -17.34 16.98
N THR A 17 -17.65 -16.02 17.08
CA THR A 17 -18.75 -15.21 16.56
C THR A 17 -18.46 -14.91 15.10
N GLY A 18 -19.17 -15.63 14.22
CA GLY A 18 -19.17 -15.37 12.79
C GLY A 18 -19.70 -13.98 12.50
N ILE A 19 -18.95 -13.21 11.71
CA ILE A 19 -19.49 -12.07 10.99
C ILE A 19 -19.53 -12.46 9.52
N VAL A 20 -20.76 -12.49 9.05
CA VAL A 20 -21.28 -12.82 7.74
C VAL A 20 -20.56 -12.01 6.65
N LEU A 21 -20.11 -12.74 5.62
CA LEU A 21 -19.80 -12.24 4.29
C LEU A 21 -21.06 -11.59 3.70
N ALA A 22 -21.08 -10.28 3.53
CA ALA A 22 -22.03 -9.60 2.67
C ALA A 22 -21.27 -9.03 1.47
N ASN A 23 -21.38 -9.72 0.34
CA ASN A 23 -20.92 -9.21 -0.96
C ASN A 23 -21.81 -8.03 -1.41
N PRO A 24 -21.23 -6.95 -1.94
CA PRO A 24 -21.96 -5.75 -2.33
C PRO A 24 -22.45 -5.88 -3.79
N THR A 25 -23.66 -6.37 -4.03
CA THR A 25 -24.20 -6.42 -5.42
C THR A 25 -25.72 -6.26 -5.57
N GLN A 26 -26.46 -5.72 -4.58
CA GLN A 26 -27.90 -5.45 -4.75
C GLN A 26 -28.38 -4.16 -4.06
N ALA A 27 -27.82 -3.02 -4.44
CA ALA A 27 -28.42 -1.71 -4.16
C ALA A 27 -28.46 -0.86 -5.43
N LEU A 28 -29.07 -1.41 -6.47
CA LEU A 28 -29.59 -0.66 -7.62
C LEU A 28 -31.08 -0.95 -7.67
N LEU A 29 -31.90 0.02 -7.23
CA LEU A 29 -33.22 0.36 -7.77
C LEU A 29 -34.01 1.16 -6.72
N ALA A 30 -34.61 2.24 -7.21
CA ALA A 30 -35.50 3.19 -6.52
C ALA A 30 -34.84 4.29 -5.67
N LYS A 31 -34.51 5.41 -6.30
CA LYS A 31 -35.29 6.64 -6.10
C LYS A 31 -34.88 7.79 -7.04
N ASN A 32 -35.90 8.36 -7.67
CA ASN A 32 -36.04 9.74 -8.12
C ASN A 32 -35.41 10.12 -9.47
N ALA A 33 -36.23 9.87 -10.49
CA ALA A 33 -36.33 10.68 -11.69
C ALA A 33 -36.82 12.10 -11.33
N HIS A 34 -35.97 13.11 -11.49
CA HIS A 34 -36.28 14.49 -11.87
C HIS A 34 -34.93 15.22 -12.01
N ASP A 35 -34.67 15.80 -13.20
CA ASP A 35 -33.56 16.70 -13.58
C ASP A 35 -32.70 16.25 -14.78
N HIS A 36 -33.36 15.91 -15.90
CA HIS A 36 -32.70 15.83 -17.19
C HIS A 36 -33.46 16.63 -18.26
N ASP A 37 -33.56 17.95 -18.07
CA ASP A 37 -34.09 18.86 -19.12
C ASP A 37 -33.22 20.10 -19.38
N ILE A 38 -31.96 20.10 -18.94
CA ILE A 38 -31.02 21.19 -19.24
C ILE A 38 -29.68 20.60 -19.71
N LEU A 39 -29.69 19.84 -20.80
CA LEU A 39 -28.44 19.37 -21.41
C LEU A 39 -28.54 19.09 -22.91
N LEU A 40 -29.25 19.94 -23.66
CA LEU A 40 -29.34 19.85 -25.12
C LEU A 40 -29.35 21.21 -25.84
N LYS A 41 -28.72 22.25 -25.27
CA LYS A 41 -28.64 23.57 -25.94
C LYS A 41 -27.25 24.23 -25.99
N SER A 42 -26.19 23.58 -25.52
CA SER A 42 -24.82 24.14 -25.55
C SER A 42 -23.91 23.55 -26.63
N SER A 43 -24.36 22.55 -27.41
CA SER A 43 -23.50 21.84 -28.37
C SER A 43 -23.45 22.40 -29.80
N LEU A 44 -24.03 23.58 -30.07
CA LEU A 44 -24.14 24.12 -31.43
C LEU A 44 -23.65 25.56 -31.64
N LEU A 45 -22.71 26.06 -30.82
CA LEU A 45 -22.14 27.40 -31.04
C LEU A 45 -20.61 27.53 -30.98
N ASP A 46 -19.84 26.44 -31.09
CA ASP A 46 -18.37 26.54 -31.03
C ASP A 46 -17.60 25.78 -32.12
N TYR A 47 -18.23 25.56 -33.29
CA TYR A 47 -17.55 24.90 -34.42
C TYR A 47 -16.79 25.85 -35.36
N GLN A 48 -16.98 27.18 -35.26
CA GLN A 48 -16.43 28.13 -36.25
C GLN A 48 -15.08 28.77 -35.90
N ASN A 49 -14.44 28.44 -34.78
CA ASN A 49 -13.19 29.09 -34.37
C ASN A 49 -11.95 28.17 -34.40
N ARG A 50 -11.93 27.15 -35.28
CA ARG A 50 -10.93 26.08 -35.30
C ARG A 50 -9.80 26.24 -36.34
N THR A 51 -9.38 27.45 -36.69
CA THR A 51 -8.37 27.60 -37.77
C THR A 51 -7.36 28.74 -37.62
N ARG A 52 -7.07 29.23 -36.40
CA ARG A 52 -5.97 30.21 -36.18
C ARG A 52 -5.17 30.07 -34.87
N VAL A 53 -4.93 28.86 -34.38
CA VAL A 53 -3.86 28.63 -33.37
C VAL A 53 -2.78 27.76 -34.02
N SER A 54 -1.98 28.42 -34.85
CA SER A 54 -0.98 27.81 -35.72
C SER A 54 0.41 27.87 -35.05
N LEU A 55 0.91 26.67 -34.72
CA LEU A 55 2.33 26.29 -34.63
C LEU A 55 3.20 26.75 -33.45
N ILE A 56 2.80 27.73 -32.63
CA ILE A 56 3.60 28.12 -31.45
C ILE A 56 3.27 27.25 -30.22
N ASP A 57 2.00 26.88 -30.00
CA ASP A 57 1.57 26.10 -28.83
C ASP A 57 2.01 24.63 -28.82
N LYS A 58 2.22 24.02 -29.99
CA LYS A 58 2.54 22.58 -30.07
C LYS A 58 3.88 22.22 -29.44
N LYS A 59 4.81 23.17 -29.32
CA LYS A 59 6.14 22.94 -28.70
C LYS A 59 6.06 22.96 -27.16
N ASN A 60 5.17 23.77 -26.59
CA ASN A 60 4.98 23.87 -25.14
C ASN A 60 4.17 22.68 -24.60
N LEU A 61 3.10 22.27 -25.29
CA LEU A 61 2.32 21.07 -24.95
C LEU A 61 3.16 19.78 -24.99
N LYS A 62 4.12 19.64 -25.93
CA LYS A 62 4.99 18.46 -25.98
C LYS A 62 5.94 18.40 -24.78
N THR A 63 6.47 19.53 -24.36
CA THR A 63 7.45 19.62 -23.26
C THR A 63 6.79 19.39 -21.89
N GLU A 64 5.60 19.95 -21.67
CA GLU A 64 4.82 19.73 -20.44
C GLU A 64 4.33 18.28 -20.30
N ASN A 65 3.88 17.67 -21.41
CA ASN A 65 3.49 16.25 -21.42
C ASN A 65 4.68 15.31 -21.14
N LEU A 66 5.88 15.63 -21.64
CA LEU A 66 7.10 14.87 -21.34
C LEU A 66 7.53 15.00 -19.87
N ALA A 67 7.40 16.18 -19.27
CA ALA A 67 7.68 16.40 -17.85
C ALA A 67 6.68 15.68 -16.93
N HIS A 68 5.40 15.68 -17.30
CA HIS A 68 4.37 14.96 -16.54
C HIS A 68 4.54 13.43 -16.63
N LEU A 69 4.94 12.90 -17.81
CA LEU A 69 5.25 11.48 -17.97
C LEU A 69 6.49 11.07 -17.16
N SER A 70 7.54 11.90 -17.10
CA SER A 70 8.74 11.59 -16.32
C SER A 70 8.48 11.64 -14.81
N GLU A 71 7.66 12.57 -14.34
CA GLU A 71 7.27 12.65 -12.93
C GLU A 71 6.39 11.46 -12.52
N THR A 72 5.40 11.10 -13.33
CA THR A 72 4.54 9.93 -13.06
C THR A 72 5.35 8.63 -13.05
N GLN A 73 6.31 8.46 -13.95
CA GLN A 73 7.21 7.31 -13.95
C GLN A 73 8.11 7.29 -12.69
N SER A 74 8.66 8.44 -12.29
CA SER A 74 9.45 8.56 -11.06
C SER A 74 8.65 8.18 -9.81
N ARG A 75 7.41 8.66 -9.71
CA ARG A 75 6.48 8.29 -8.61
C ARG A 75 6.20 6.79 -8.57
N ARG A 76 6.02 6.15 -9.73
CA ARG A 76 5.83 4.70 -9.82
C ARG A 76 7.06 3.94 -9.33
N ARG A 77 8.25 4.28 -9.82
CA ARG A 77 9.50 3.66 -9.37
C ARG A 77 9.72 3.81 -7.87
N ASN A 78 9.50 5.01 -7.33
CA ASN A 78 9.62 5.25 -5.89
C ASN A 78 8.62 4.40 -5.09
N HIS A 79 7.40 4.24 -5.60
CA HIS A 79 6.39 3.40 -4.98
C HIS A 79 6.76 1.91 -5.01
N GLU A 80 7.29 1.41 -6.14
CA GLU A 80 7.80 0.05 -6.29
C GLU A 80 8.93 -0.24 -5.30
N VAL A 81 9.89 0.70 -5.17
CA VAL A 81 10.96 0.61 -4.17
C VAL A 81 10.37 0.53 -2.75
N SER A 82 9.40 1.39 -2.41
CA SER A 82 8.73 1.32 -1.10
C SER A 82 8.01 0.00 -0.86
N ILE A 83 7.40 -0.61 -1.90
CA ILE A 83 6.79 -1.94 -1.80
C ILE A 83 7.85 -3.01 -1.55
N GLN A 84 8.98 -2.97 -2.26
CA GLN A 84 10.08 -3.91 -2.08
C GLN A 84 10.61 -3.86 -0.64
N LEU A 85 10.89 -2.65 -0.13
CA LEU A 85 11.31 -2.42 1.25
C LEU A 85 10.28 -2.97 2.25
N ALA A 86 8.99 -2.76 2.00
CA ALA A 86 7.93 -3.28 2.86
C ALA A 86 7.92 -4.82 2.92
N ASN A 87 8.16 -5.48 1.78
CA ASN A 87 8.19 -6.93 1.70
C ASN A 87 9.42 -7.52 2.39
N ASP A 88 10.57 -6.87 2.25
CA ASP A 88 11.79 -7.29 2.95
C ASP A 88 11.60 -7.16 4.47
N ILE A 89 11.11 -6.02 4.95
CA ILE A 89 10.84 -5.83 6.38
C ILE A 89 9.77 -6.81 6.90
N ALA A 90 8.74 -7.12 6.11
CA ALA A 90 7.73 -8.10 6.48
C ALA A 90 8.33 -9.50 6.66
N TYR A 91 9.19 -9.93 5.74
CA TYR A 91 9.88 -11.21 5.84
C TYR A 91 10.86 -11.25 7.03
N GLY A 92 11.62 -10.17 7.21
CA GLY A 92 12.51 -10.02 8.38
C GLY A 92 11.77 -10.05 9.71
N LEU A 93 10.54 -9.50 9.77
CA LEU A 93 9.70 -9.57 10.95
C LEU A 93 9.26 -11.01 11.24
N THR A 94 8.95 -11.81 10.23
CA THR A 94 8.66 -13.24 10.40
C THR A 94 9.89 -13.96 10.97
N ILE A 95 11.09 -13.73 10.44
CA ILE A 95 12.33 -14.31 10.98
C ILE A 95 12.57 -13.89 12.44
N ALA A 96 12.40 -12.60 12.76
CA ALA A 96 12.56 -12.09 14.12
C ALA A 96 11.51 -12.66 15.09
N GLN A 97 10.30 -12.94 14.59
CA GLN A 97 9.26 -13.61 15.35
C GLN A 97 9.65 -15.06 15.66
N ASP A 98 10.14 -15.79 14.67
CA ASP A 98 10.56 -17.20 14.82
C ASP A 98 11.74 -17.34 15.78
N LYS A 99 12.65 -16.35 15.79
CA LYS A 99 13.77 -16.27 16.75
C LYS A 99 13.35 -15.85 18.16
N GLY A 100 12.14 -15.30 18.32
CA GLY A 100 11.65 -14.76 19.59
C GLY A 100 12.10 -13.34 19.92
N ASP A 101 12.86 -12.68 19.04
CA ASP A 101 13.34 -11.29 19.20
C ASP A 101 12.17 -10.29 19.21
N ILE A 102 11.18 -10.52 18.34
CA ILE A 102 9.95 -9.70 18.27
C ILE A 102 8.74 -10.63 18.35
N LYS A 103 8.17 -10.77 19.54
CA LYS A 103 7.01 -11.63 19.74
C LYS A 103 5.75 -11.05 19.10
N TYR A 104 4.96 -11.92 18.48
CA TYR A 104 3.65 -11.58 17.94
C TYR A 104 2.77 -10.88 18.99
N GLY A 105 1.98 -9.89 18.54
CA GLY A 105 1.03 -9.17 19.39
C GLY A 105 1.61 -8.08 20.29
N THR A 106 2.94 -8.04 20.45
CA THR A 106 3.63 -6.98 21.22
C THR A 106 3.47 -5.60 20.58
N THR A 107 3.67 -4.55 21.37
CA THR A 107 3.66 -3.16 20.87
C THR A 107 4.69 -2.96 19.76
N THR A 108 5.90 -3.52 19.89
CA THR A 108 6.94 -3.46 18.86
C THR A 108 6.47 -4.12 17.56
N TYR A 109 5.89 -5.32 17.64
CA TYR A 109 5.34 -6.01 16.47
C TYR A 109 4.29 -5.15 15.74
N ARG A 110 3.34 -4.59 16.49
CA ARG A 110 2.28 -3.73 15.91
C ARG A 110 2.86 -2.46 15.27
N LYS A 111 3.86 -1.84 15.89
CA LYS A 111 4.55 -0.67 15.32
C LYS A 111 5.27 -1.01 14.02
N VAL A 112 5.95 -2.16 13.94
CA VAL A 112 6.58 -2.63 12.70
C VAL A 112 5.53 -2.89 11.61
N GLN A 113 4.40 -3.51 11.95
CA GLN A 113 3.27 -3.68 11.01
C GLN A 113 2.76 -2.33 10.48
N THR A 114 2.66 -1.30 11.34
CA THR A 114 2.34 0.06 10.92
C THR A 114 3.41 0.62 9.97
N ALA A 115 4.70 0.40 10.23
CA ALA A 115 5.77 0.83 9.33
C ALA A 115 5.65 0.16 7.94
N ILE A 116 5.39 -1.14 7.89
CA ILE A 116 5.15 -1.90 6.65
C ILE A 116 3.95 -1.31 5.88
N HIS A 117 2.85 -1.01 6.58
CA HIS A 117 1.67 -0.41 5.97
C HIS A 117 1.97 0.97 5.37
N LEU A 118 2.77 1.79 6.05
CA LEU A 118 3.19 3.10 5.55
C LEU A 118 4.06 3.00 4.29
N LEU A 119 5.01 2.06 4.28
CA LEU A 119 5.85 1.80 3.12
C LEU A 119 5.01 1.34 1.91
N ARG A 120 4.04 0.45 2.11
CA ARG A 120 3.08 0.04 1.05
C ARG A 120 2.24 1.19 0.51
N ARG A 121 2.11 2.29 1.25
CA ARG A 121 1.47 3.54 0.79
C ARG A 121 2.43 4.50 0.09
N GLY A 122 3.67 4.10 -0.16
CA GLY A 122 4.70 4.94 -0.78
C GLY A 122 5.41 5.89 0.19
N ALA A 123 5.30 5.68 1.51
CA ALA A 123 6.18 6.39 2.43
C ALA A 123 7.64 5.93 2.21
N GLY A 124 8.59 6.85 2.36
CA GLY A 124 10.00 6.49 2.48
C GLY A 124 10.31 5.87 3.84
N LEU A 125 11.47 5.22 3.95
CA LEU A 125 11.88 4.50 5.16
C LEU A 125 11.96 5.40 6.41
N ASP A 126 12.49 6.62 6.27
CA ASP A 126 12.48 7.62 7.35
C ASP A 126 11.07 8.08 7.73
N GLY A 127 10.20 8.25 6.73
CA GLY A 127 8.80 8.61 6.95
C GLY A 127 8.06 7.52 7.70
N ALA A 128 8.30 6.25 7.35
CA ALA A 128 7.74 5.10 8.03
C ALA A 128 8.27 4.96 9.46
N SER A 129 9.58 5.11 9.68
CA SER A 129 10.21 5.09 11.01
C SER A 129 9.58 6.14 11.93
N ARG A 130 9.57 7.41 11.51
CA ARG A 130 9.05 8.51 12.33
C ARG A 130 7.58 8.33 12.70
N ARG A 131 6.73 7.96 11.73
CA ARG A 131 5.28 7.85 11.91
C ARG A 131 4.85 6.61 12.69
N SER A 132 5.60 5.51 12.58
CA SER A 132 5.34 4.28 13.34
C SER A 132 5.96 4.29 14.74
N GLY A 133 6.93 5.19 14.98
CA GLY A 133 7.72 5.21 16.21
C GLY A 133 8.63 3.98 16.34
N VAL A 134 9.01 3.38 15.21
CA VAL A 134 10.00 2.29 15.13
C VAL A 134 11.37 2.91 14.83
N PRO A 135 12.42 2.60 15.61
CA PRO A 135 13.77 3.06 15.32
C PRO A 135 14.24 2.63 13.92
N ARG A 136 14.93 3.53 13.21
CA ARG A 136 15.45 3.26 11.87
C ARG A 136 16.34 2.00 11.85
N ASN A 137 17.23 1.86 12.83
CA ASN A 137 18.10 0.69 12.97
C ASN A 137 17.33 -0.64 13.05
N LEU A 138 16.16 -0.66 13.71
CA LEU A 138 15.34 -1.88 13.77
C LEU A 138 14.75 -2.22 12.41
N LEU A 139 14.28 -1.21 11.66
CA LEU A 139 13.80 -1.44 10.29
C LEU A 139 14.93 -1.90 9.36
N ASP A 140 16.13 -1.34 9.50
CA ASP A 140 17.29 -1.75 8.71
C ASP A 140 17.70 -3.20 9.02
N GLN A 141 17.67 -3.62 10.29
CA GLN A 141 17.92 -5.01 10.70
C GLN A 141 16.89 -5.97 10.10
N LEU A 142 15.59 -5.62 10.18
CA LEU A 142 14.52 -6.42 9.59
C LEU A 142 14.67 -6.50 8.07
N MET A 143 14.99 -5.38 7.42
CA MET A 143 15.25 -5.35 5.97
C MET A 143 16.42 -6.25 5.59
N GLN A 144 17.54 -6.21 6.30
CA GLN A 144 18.72 -7.07 6.04
C GLN A 144 18.39 -8.57 6.20
N MET A 145 17.58 -8.94 7.20
CA MET A 145 17.08 -10.31 7.34
C MET A 145 16.11 -10.67 6.20
N GLY A 146 15.34 -9.68 5.74
CA GLY A 146 14.34 -9.74 4.69
C GLY A 146 14.85 -9.97 3.27
N GLN A 147 16.01 -9.41 2.94
CA GLN A 147 16.57 -9.40 1.58
C GLN A 147 16.80 -10.80 0.99
N LYS A 148 16.95 -11.82 1.84
CA LYS A 148 17.13 -13.22 1.43
C LYS A 148 15.81 -13.94 1.13
N ARG A 149 14.68 -13.23 1.07
CA ARG A 149 13.38 -13.86 0.79
C ARG A 149 13.35 -14.45 -0.63
N PRO A 150 12.73 -15.61 -0.82
CA PRO A 150 12.49 -16.14 -2.17
C PRO A 150 11.67 -15.12 -2.97
N GLY A 151 12.06 -14.89 -4.23
CA GLY A 151 11.43 -13.88 -5.09
C GLY A 151 11.77 -12.41 -4.76
N ALA A 152 12.86 -12.16 -4.01
CA ALA A 152 13.44 -10.81 -3.91
C ALA A 152 14.16 -10.38 -5.21
N LEU A 153 14.61 -11.35 -6.01
CA LEU A 153 15.31 -11.13 -7.27
C LEU A 153 14.32 -10.93 -8.42
N ILE A 154 13.79 -9.71 -8.56
CA ILE A 154 13.36 -9.16 -9.84
C ILE A 154 13.85 -7.69 -9.84
N ASP A 155 14.61 -7.32 -10.88
CA ASP A 155 15.11 -5.97 -11.22
C ASP A 155 16.50 -5.50 -10.73
N HIS A 156 17.53 -6.32 -10.97
CA HIS A 156 18.84 -5.80 -11.43
C HIS A 156 19.27 -6.40 -12.78
N VAL A 157 18.36 -7.04 -13.52
CA VAL A 157 18.63 -7.50 -14.90
C VAL A 157 17.80 -6.62 -15.82
N LEU A 158 18.39 -5.50 -16.21
CA LEU A 158 18.33 -4.85 -17.52
C LEU A 158 19.18 -3.58 -17.38
N ASP A 159 20.48 -3.75 -17.67
CA ASP A 159 21.40 -2.69 -18.05
C ASP A 159 20.92 -1.98 -19.34
#